data_AF-A0A0U1KN52-F1
#
_entry.id   AF-A0A0U1KN52-F1
#
_cell.length_a   1.000
_cell.length_b   1.000
_cell.length_c   1.000
_cell.angle_alpha   90.00
_cell.angle_beta   90.00
_cell.angle_gamma   90.00
#
_symmetry.space_group_name_H-M   'P 1'
#
loop_
_entity.id
_entity.type
_entity.pdbx_description
1 polymer ?
#
loop_
_entity_poly.entity_id
_entity_poly.type
_entity_poly.pdbx_seq_one_letter_code
_entity_poly.pdbx_strand_id
1 'polypeptide(L)'
;MFIAYSLYIVTFIVTFLVSYYYINYATVTTTIRLHINIVVASVMQLSIYSLSIFGWFLYTFPNSESHVFIGLQLGYCFFLISEVCLIGLALYKFKRTEMIHLAKHTWRICKKNYLKIYKSIRS
;
A
#
# COMPACT_ATOMS: atom_id res chain seq x y z
N MET A 1 30.18 -9.32 -2.31
CA MET A 1 29.28 -8.68 -3.30
C MET A 1 27.96 -9.42 -3.48
N PHE A 2 27.94 -10.70 -3.89
CA PHE A 2 26.69 -11.43 -4.14
C PHE A 2 25.71 -11.42 -2.93
N ILE A 3 26.25 -11.58 -1.71
CA ILE A 3 25.49 -11.53 -0.46
C ILE A 3 24.84 -10.15 -0.22
N ALA A 4 25.51 -9.07 -0.59
CA ALA A 4 24.95 -7.73 -0.42
C ALA A 4 23.77 -7.50 -1.39
N TYR A 5 23.93 -7.92 -2.65
CA TYR A 5 22.84 -7.86 -3.64
C TYR A 5 21.65 -8.73 -3.24
N SER A 6 21.88 -9.94 -2.71
CA SER A 6 20.78 -10.80 -2.26
C SER A 6 20.04 -10.19 -1.08
N LEU A 7 20.75 -9.64 -0.08
CA LEU A 7 20.13 -8.92 1.04
C LEU A 7 19.33 -7.72 0.54
N TYR A 8 19.88 -6.93 -0.37
CA TYR A 8 19.20 -5.79 -0.98
C TYR A 8 17.88 -6.19 -1.65
N ILE A 9 17.89 -7.24 -2.47
CA ILE A 9 16.68 -7.77 -3.13
C ILE A 9 15.67 -8.29 -2.09
N VAL A 10 16.12 -9.01 -1.07
CA VAL A 10 15.26 -9.53 0.01
C VAL A 10 14.57 -8.39 0.74
N THR A 11 15.25 -7.26 1.01
CA THR A 11 14.60 -6.12 1.66
C THR A 11 13.41 -5.59 0.86
N PHE A 12 13.51 -5.56 -0.47
CA PHE A 12 12.40 -5.12 -1.33
C PHE A 12 11.20 -6.06 -1.27
N ILE A 13 11.44 -7.37 -1.27
CA ILE A 13 10.37 -8.39 -1.14
C ILE A 13 9.66 -8.26 0.21
N VAL A 14 10.43 -8.13 1.29
CA VAL A 14 9.87 -7.96 2.64
C VAL A 14 9.04 -6.68 2.73
N THR A 15 9.53 -5.58 2.16
CA THR A 15 8.82 -4.30 2.16
C THR A 15 7.48 -4.37 1.43
N PHE A 16 7.46 -5.04 0.28
CA PHE A 16 6.22 -5.28 -0.47
C PHE A 16 5.22 -6.12 0.35
N LEU A 17 5.69 -7.20 1.00
CA LEU A 17 4.84 -8.04 1.84
C LEU A 17 4.25 -7.24 3.01
N VAL A 18 5.07 -6.47 3.73
CA VAL A 18 4.61 -5.64 4.85
C VAL A 18 3.53 -4.66 4.41
N SER A 19 3.73 -3.97 3.29
CA SER A 19 2.77 -3.01 2.75
C SER A 19 1.47 -3.69 2.31
N TYR A 20 1.55 -4.87 1.70
CA TYR A 20 0.38 -5.67 1.33
C TYR A 20 -0.40 -6.20 2.55
N TYR A 21 0.29 -6.71 3.58
CA TYR A 21 -0.33 -7.15 4.82
C TYR A 21 -1.01 -5.98 5.55
N TYR A 22 -0.38 -4.80 5.56
CA TYR A 22 -0.97 -3.59 6.11
C TYR A 22 -2.30 -3.25 5.41
N ILE A 23 -2.35 -3.21 4.07
CA ILE A 23 -3.59 -2.92 3.34
C ILE A 23 -4.68 -3.93 3.69
N ASN A 24 -4.34 -5.23 3.75
CA ASN A 24 -5.30 -6.26 4.10
C ASN A 24 -5.87 -6.09 5.51
N TYR A 25 -4.99 -5.84 6.48
CA TYR A 25 -5.38 -5.65 7.87
C TYR A 25 -6.20 -4.36 8.06
N ALA A 26 -5.71 -3.24 7.54
CA ALA A 26 -6.33 -1.93 7.67
C ALA A 26 -7.72 -1.90 7.01
N THR A 27 -7.89 -2.55 5.86
CA THR A 27 -9.19 -2.57 5.15
C THR A 27 -10.23 -3.45 5.85
N VAL A 28 -9.80 -4.43 6.67
CA VAL A 28 -10.71 -5.27 7.46
C VAL A 28 -11.06 -4.62 8.81
N THR A 29 -10.10 -3.93 9.42
CA THR A 29 -10.23 -3.40 10.79
C THR A 29 -10.71 -1.95 10.85
N THR A 30 -10.41 -1.15 9.83
CA THR A 30 -10.74 0.28 9.80
C THR A 30 -11.84 0.57 8.78
N THR A 31 -12.61 1.62 9.02
CA THR A 31 -13.61 2.16 8.09
C THR A 31 -13.03 3.19 7.11
N ILE A 32 -11.70 3.32 7.09
CA ILE A 32 -10.96 4.25 6.24
C ILE A 32 -11.12 3.81 4.79
N ARG A 33 -11.27 4.77 3.87
CA ARG A 33 -11.44 4.49 2.44
C ARG A 33 -10.19 3.82 1.86
N LEU A 34 -10.38 2.90 0.91
CA LEU A 34 -9.29 2.07 0.36
C LEU A 34 -8.13 2.92 -0.19
N HIS A 35 -8.44 4.02 -0.88
CA HIS A 35 -7.42 4.91 -1.44
C HIS A 35 -6.51 5.52 -0.38
N ILE A 36 -7.03 5.84 0.81
CA ILE A 36 -6.22 6.38 1.90
C ILE A 36 -5.28 5.29 2.43
N ASN A 37 -5.79 4.06 2.62
CA ASN A 37 -4.96 2.93 3.04
C ASN A 37 -3.88 2.57 2.01
N ILE A 38 -4.19 2.66 0.72
CA ILE A 38 -3.21 2.49 -0.37
C ILE A 38 -2.13 3.57 -0.27
N VAL A 39 -2.51 4.84 -0.12
CA VAL A 39 -1.54 5.94 0.01
C VAL A 39 -0.62 5.76 1.22
N VAL A 40 -1.17 5.35 2.37
CA VAL A 40 -0.35 5.07 3.56
C VAL A 40 0.61 3.91 3.31
N ALA A 41 0.14 2.83 2.68
CA ALA A 41 0.98 1.69 2.32
C ALA A 41 2.10 2.09 1.34
N SER A 42 1.79 2.92 0.34
CA SER A 42 2.76 3.49 -0.59
C SER A 42 3.83 4.32 0.10
N VAL A 43 3.45 5.15 1.08
CA VAL A 43 4.42 5.94 1.87
C VAL A 43 5.29 5.05 2.75
N MET A 44 4.72 4.03 3.39
CA MET A 44 5.50 3.02 4.13
C MET A 44 6.48 2.30 3.22
N GLN A 45 6.05 1.88 2.03
CA GLN A 45 6.91 1.27 1.03
C GLN A 45 8.05 2.22 0.62
N LEU A 46 7.73 3.44 0.21
CA LEU A 46 8.72 4.45 -0.20
C LEU A 46 9.77 4.72 0.89
N SER A 47 9.35 4.87 2.15
CA SER A 47 10.26 5.14 3.27
C SER A 47 11.25 4.00 3.52
N ILE A 48 10.79 2.75 3.52
CA ILE A 48 11.67 1.60 3.69
C ILE A 48 12.60 1.43 2.47
N TYR A 49 12.08 1.65 1.25
CA TYR A 49 12.89 1.66 0.04
C TYR A 49 14.00 2.72 0.10
N SER A 50 13.68 3.93 0.56
CA SER A 50 14.66 5.02 0.73
C SER A 50 15.76 4.63 1.72
N LEU A 51 15.41 4.00 2.83
CA LEU A 51 16.38 3.48 3.81
C LEU A 51 17.25 2.37 3.22
N SER A 52 16.67 1.43 2.44
CA SER A 52 17.44 0.38 1.76
C SER A 52 18.42 0.97 0.74
N ILE A 53 18.00 1.96 -0.05
CA ILE A 53 18.89 2.65 -1.01
C ILE A 53 20.01 3.38 -0.28
N PHE A 54 19.70 4.03 0.84
CA PHE A 54 20.72 4.70 1.65
C PHE A 54 21.72 3.70 2.26
N GLY A 55 21.25 2.56 2.77
CA GLY A 55 22.11 1.48 3.24
C GLY A 55 23.00 0.91 2.13
N TRP A 56 22.45 0.74 0.92
CA TRP A 56 23.21 0.33 -0.26
C TRP A 56 24.28 1.36 -0.64
N PHE A 57 23.93 2.65 -0.61
CA PHE A 57 24.86 3.74 -0.85
C PHE A 57 26.04 3.70 0.13
N LEU A 58 25.78 3.59 1.43
CA LEU A 58 26.84 3.47 2.45
C LEU A 58 27.76 2.27 2.22
N TYR A 59 27.21 1.14 1.77
CA TYR A 59 27.99 -0.06 1.47
C TYR A 59 28.86 0.08 0.20
N THR A 60 28.34 0.74 -0.83
CA THR A 60 29.00 0.80 -2.15
C THR A 60 29.90 2.02 -2.32
N PHE A 61 29.65 3.10 -1.59
CA PHE A 61 30.43 4.33 -1.59
C PHE A 61 31.96 4.12 -1.45
N PRO A 62 32.47 3.29 -0.52
CA PRO A 62 33.91 3.06 -0.40
C PRO A 62 34.48 2.09 -1.45
N ASN A 63 33.64 1.38 -2.20
CA ASN A 63 34.06 0.27 -3.06
C ASN A 63 34.14 0.66 -4.54
N SER A 64 33.05 1.19 -5.11
CA SER A 64 33.06 1.76 -6.46
C SER A 64 31.78 2.56 -6.74
N GLU A 65 31.94 3.61 -7.55
CA GLU A 65 30.81 4.42 -8.03
C GLU A 65 29.88 3.62 -8.97
N SER A 66 30.43 2.67 -9.75
CA SER A 66 29.64 1.84 -10.66
C SER A 66 28.60 1.00 -9.93
N HIS A 67 28.92 0.46 -8.75
CA HIS A 67 27.97 -0.31 -7.94
C HIS A 67 26.88 0.56 -7.31
N VAL A 68 27.16 1.84 -7.06
CA VAL A 68 26.16 2.82 -6.59
C VAL A 68 25.09 3.03 -7.68
N PHE A 69 25.51 3.33 -8.91
CA PHE A 69 24.59 3.58 -10.03
C PHE A 69 23.74 2.36 -10.37
N ILE A 70 24.34 1.17 -10.44
CA ILE A 70 23.62 -0.08 -10.73
C ILE A 70 22.58 -0.37 -9.64
N GLY A 71 22.93 -0.18 -8.36
CA GLY A 71 22.00 -0.39 -7.24
C GLY A 71 20.86 0.60 -7.19
N LEU A 72 21.10 1.86 -7.55
CA LEU A 72 20.06 2.90 -7.70
C LEU A 72 19.09 2.55 -8.82
N GLN A 73 19.60 2.18 -9.99
CA GLN A 73 18.76 1.82 -11.13
C GLN A 73 17.89 0.59 -10.83
N LEU A 74 18.48 -0.43 -10.19
CA LEU A 74 17.73 -1.60 -9.73
C LEU A 74 16.68 -1.22 -8.69
N GLY A 75 17.06 -0.44 -7.66
CA GLY A 75 16.13 -0.01 -6.61
C GLY A 75 14.93 0.75 -7.15
N TYR A 76 15.16 1.66 -8.11
CA TYR A 76 14.09 2.41 -8.78
C TYR A 76 13.17 1.51 -9.61
N CYS A 77 13.73 0.60 -10.42
CA CYS A 77 12.93 -0.35 -11.19
C CYS A 77 12.08 -1.25 -10.29
N PHE A 78 12.68 -1.80 -9.22
CA PHE A 78 11.96 -2.64 -8.27
C PHE A 78 10.87 -1.87 -7.52
N PHE A 79 11.11 -0.60 -7.17
CA PHE A 79 10.11 0.25 -6.54
C PHE A 79 8.90 0.48 -7.45
N LEU A 80 9.12 0.83 -8.72
CA LEU A 80 8.00 1.04 -9.65
C LEU A 80 7.18 -0.23 -9.86
N ILE A 81 7.84 -1.37 -10.07
CA ILE A 81 7.15 -2.65 -10.27
C ILE A 81 6.35 -3.03 -9.02
N SER A 82 6.93 -2.89 -7.84
CA SER A 82 6.26 -3.25 -6.58
C SER A 82 5.09 -2.32 -6.28
N GLU A 83 5.21 -1.03 -6.57
CA GLU A 83 4.15 -0.04 -6.38
C GLU A 83 2.95 -0.33 -7.29
N VAL A 84 3.20 -0.59 -8.58
CA VAL A 84 2.15 -0.95 -9.55
C VAL A 84 1.48 -2.28 -9.14
N CYS A 85 2.24 -3.26 -8.69
CA CYS A 85 1.71 -4.52 -8.17
C CYS A 85 0.84 -4.32 -6.91
N LEU A 86 1.30 -3.49 -5.97
CA LEU A 86 0.58 -3.23 -4.72
C LEU A 86 -0.78 -2.60 -5.01
N ILE A 87 -0.80 -1.55 -5.83
CA ILE A 87 -2.02 -0.85 -6.24
C ILE A 87 -2.94 -1.79 -7.03
N GLY A 88 -2.39 -2.54 -7.99
CA GLY A 88 -3.14 -3.49 -8.81
C GLY A 88 -3.82 -4.58 -7.97
N LEU A 89 -3.10 -5.19 -7.03
CA LEU A 89 -3.64 -6.21 -6.12
C LEU A 89 -4.67 -5.63 -5.17
N ALA A 90 -4.42 -4.45 -4.60
CA ALA A 90 -5.36 -3.78 -3.70
C ALA A 90 -6.69 -3.48 -4.41
N LEU A 91 -6.62 -2.90 -5.61
CA LEU A 91 -7.81 -2.61 -6.42
C LEU A 91 -8.53 -3.91 -6.84
N TYR A 92 -7.80 -4.92 -7.31
CA TYR A 92 -8.41 -6.19 -7.71
C TYR A 92 -9.16 -6.86 -6.56
N LYS A 93 -8.55 -6.89 -5.37
CA LYS A 93 -9.09 -7.61 -4.21
C LYS A 93 -10.23 -6.86 -3.51
N PHE A 94 -10.11 -5.54 -3.37
CA PHE A 94 -11.01 -4.76 -2.50
C PHE A 94 -12.08 -3.95 -3.24
N LYS A 95 -12.04 -3.86 -4.57
CA LYS A 95 -13.07 -3.15 -5.37
C LYS A 95 -14.49 -3.68 -5.11
N ARG A 96 -14.65 -4.98 -4.90
CA ARG A 96 -15.96 -5.58 -4.58
C ARG A 96 -16.42 -5.25 -3.16
N THR A 97 -15.48 -5.22 -2.21
CA THR A 97 -15.72 -4.95 -0.78
C THR A 97 -16.13 -3.50 -0.55
N GLU A 98 -15.50 -2.54 -1.24
CA GLU A 98 -15.90 -1.13 -1.17
C GLU A 98 -17.33 -0.92 -1.69
N MET A 99 -17.72 -1.55 -2.81
CA MET A 99 -19.09 -1.43 -3.33
C MET A 99 -20.13 -1.97 -2.35
N ILE A 100 -19.85 -3.08 -1.67
CA ILE A 100 -20.74 -3.64 -0.65
C ILE A 100 -20.85 -2.72 0.57
N HIS A 101 -19.74 -2.12 1.00
CA HIS A 101 -19.74 -1.19 2.13
C HIS A 101 -20.50 0.10 1.82
N LEU A 102 -20.31 0.65 0.62
CA LEU A 102 -21.07 1.79 0.10
C LEU A 102 -22.57 1.49 0.05
N ALA A 103 -22.97 0.33 -0.48
CA ALA A 103 -24.35 -0.10 -0.54
C ALA A 103 -24.99 -0.25 0.86
N LYS A 104 -24.26 -0.80 1.84
CA LYS A 104 -24.73 -0.87 3.24
C LYS A 104 -24.90 0.51 3.86
N HIS A 105 -23.98 1.43 3.59
CA HIS A 105 -24.02 2.78 4.13
C HIS A 105 -25.19 3.58 3.55
N THR A 106 -25.37 3.57 2.22
CA THR A 106 -26.51 4.21 1.55
C THR A 106 -27.83 3.58 1.99
N TRP A 107 -27.89 2.25 2.13
CA TRP A 107 -29.07 1.57 2.67
C TRP A 107 -29.43 2.04 4.09
N ARG A 108 -28.44 2.16 4.98
CA ARG A 108 -28.67 2.67 6.34
C ARG A 108 -29.18 4.12 6.34
N ILE A 109 -28.62 4.99 5.49
CA ILE A 109 -29.08 6.37 5.36
C ILE A 109 -30.52 6.41 4.84
N CYS A 110 -30.82 5.67 3.77
CA CYS A 110 -32.17 5.58 3.23
C CYS A 110 -33.16 5.07 4.27
N LYS A 111 -32.85 4.00 5.01
CA LYS A 111 -33.71 3.47 6.06
C LYS A 111 -33.96 4.50 7.17
N LYS A 112 -32.93 5.24 7.58
CA LYS A 112 -33.02 6.26 8.63
C LYS A 112 -33.91 7.42 8.19
N ASN A 113 -33.77 7.88 6.94
CA ASN A 113 -34.60 8.95 6.38
C ASN A 113 -36.05 8.49 6.16
N TYR A 114 -36.28 7.27 5.64
CA TYR A 114 -37.61 6.71 5.48
C TYR A 114 -38.36 6.61 6.82
N LEU A 115 -37.70 6.11 7.88
CA LEU A 115 -38.29 6.05 9.22
C LEU A 115 -38.63 7.44 9.79
N LYS A 116 -37.81 8.44 9.48
CA LYS A 116 -38.03 9.83 9.89
C LYS A 116 -39.28 10.41 9.22
N ILE A 117 -39.42 10.19 7.91
CA ILE A 117 -40.57 10.64 7.11
C ILE A 117 -41.84 9.90 7.56
N TYR A 118 -41.79 8.59 7.73
CA TYR A 118 -42.93 7.79 8.19
C TYR A 118 -43.46 8.25 9.56
N LYS A 119 -42.57 8.57 10.52
CA LYS A 119 -42.98 9.15 11.81
C LYS A 119 -43.59 10.54 11.67
N SER A 120 -43.09 11.36 10.74
CA SER A 120 -43.63 12.71 10.49
C SER A 120 -45.02 12.70 9.86
N ILE A 121 -45.39 11.66 9.10
CA ILE A 121 -46.70 11.53 8.46
C ILE A 121 -47.75 10.95 9.42
N ARG A 122 -47.32 10.21 10.45
CA ARG A 122 -48.20 9.56 11.43
C ARG A 122 -48.50 10.42 12.67
N SER A 123 -47.74 11.50 12.88
CA SER A 123 -47.98 12.54 13.89
C SER A 123 -48.87 13.63 13.32
#